data_AF-A0A7W8RX72-F1
#
_entry.id   AF-A0A7W8RX72-F1
#
_cell.length_a   1.000
_cell.length_b   1.000
_cell.length_c   1.000
_cell.angle_alpha   90.00
_cell.angle_beta   90.00
_cell.angle_gamma   90.00
#
_symmetry.space_group_name_H-M   'P 1'
#
loop_
_entity.id
_entity.type
_entity.pdbx_description
1 polymer ?
#
loop_
_entity_poly.entity_id
_entity_poly.type
_entity_poly.pdbx_seq_one_letter_code
_entity_poly.pdbx_strand_id
1 'polypeptide(L)'
;MQSGRILTNHHTGTVCAITRSMLISGTDHHLVGEGTMGVPTDERKGLPGYEGYLNDRALSVAQLLKDGGYHTYMAGAGPDLAEADAA
;
A
#
# COMPACT_ATOMS: atom_id res chain seq x y z
N MET A 1 -13.55 -0.11 30.56
CA MET A 1 -12.61 -1.24 30.34
C MET A 1 -11.85 -0.97 29.06
N GLN A 2 -10.51 -1.05 29.07
CA GLN A 2 -9.73 -1.00 27.82
C GLN A 2 -9.69 -2.41 27.22
N SER A 3 -10.48 -2.65 26.18
CA SER A 3 -10.41 -3.86 25.36
C SER A 3 -9.46 -3.60 24.17
N GLY A 4 -8.23 -4.11 24.24
CA GLY A 4 -7.25 -3.94 23.18
C GLY A 4 -5.85 -4.45 23.55
N ARG A 5 -4.90 -4.25 22.65
CA ARG A 5 -3.48 -4.51 22.86
C ARG A 5 -2.68 -3.30 22.40
N ILE A 6 -1.73 -2.85 23.21
CA ILE A 6 -0.77 -1.82 22.83
C ILE A 6 0.44 -2.53 22.21
N LEU A 7 0.84 -2.09 21.03
CA LEU A 7 2.04 -2.58 20.35
C LEU A 7 3.14 -1.54 20.50
N THR A 8 4.13 -1.81 21.36
CA THR A 8 5.26 -0.89 21.61
C THR A 8 6.44 -1.10 20.67
N ASN A 9 6.35 -2.08 19.77
CA ASN A 9 7.39 -2.45 18.81
C ASN A 9 6.82 -2.70 17.40
N HIS A 10 5.82 -1.90 17.01
CA HIS A 10 5.24 -1.91 15.67
C HIS A 10 6.00 -0.95 14.76
N HIS A 11 6.26 -1.37 13.53
CA HIS A 11 7.09 -0.63 12.58
C HIS A 11 6.32 -0.34 11.30
N THR A 12 6.66 0.78 10.68
CA THR A 12 6.07 1.26 9.42
C THR A 12 7.20 1.70 8.48
N GLY A 13 6.85 2.03 7.24
CA GLY A 13 7.78 2.65 6.31
C GLY A 13 8.18 4.06 6.75
N THR A 14 9.18 4.62 6.08
CA THR A 14 9.72 5.96 6.42
C THR A 14 8.75 7.10 6.13
N VAL A 15 7.76 6.87 5.26
CA VAL A 15 6.78 7.87 4.81
C VAL A 15 5.41 7.23 4.55
N CYS A 16 4.40 8.08 4.31
CA CYS A 16 3.00 7.66 4.23
C CYS A 16 2.69 6.72 3.05
N ALA A 17 3.20 7.00 1.85
CA ALA A 17 2.97 6.17 0.66
C ALA A 17 3.59 4.76 0.83
N ILE A 18 4.85 4.70 1.25
CA ILE A 18 5.58 3.47 1.58
C ILE A 18 4.78 2.63 2.59
N THR A 19 4.40 3.23 3.73
CA THR A 19 3.64 2.52 4.76
C THR A 19 2.32 1.97 4.24
N ARG A 20 1.57 2.75 3.45
CA ARG A 20 0.27 2.31 2.92
C ARG A 20 0.41 1.18 1.91
N SER A 21 1.41 1.25 1.03
CA SER A 21 1.69 0.18 0.07
C SER A 21 1.97 -1.16 0.77
N MET A 22 2.78 -1.15 1.83
CA MET A 22 3.07 -2.34 2.63
C MET A 22 1.85 -2.85 3.40
N LEU A 23 1.06 -1.93 3.99
CA LEU A 23 -0.14 -2.28 4.74
C LEU A 23 -1.18 -2.98 3.86
N ILE A 24 -1.39 -2.47 2.64
CA ILE A 24 -2.46 -2.93 1.76
C ILE A 24 -2.05 -4.18 0.97
N SER A 25 -0.78 -4.30 0.58
CA SER A 25 -0.29 -5.47 -0.16
C SER A 25 0.24 -6.60 0.72
N GLY A 26 0.61 -6.30 1.97
CA GLY A 26 1.23 -7.26 2.89
C GLY A 26 2.69 -7.61 2.55
N THR A 27 3.36 -6.86 1.68
CA THR A 27 4.76 -7.11 1.29
C THR A 27 5.61 -5.82 1.24
N ASP A 28 6.89 -5.94 0.92
CA ASP A 28 7.82 -4.81 0.88
C ASP A 28 7.52 -3.82 -0.25
N HIS A 29 7.68 -2.53 0.03
CA HIS A 29 7.34 -1.44 -0.87
C HIS A 29 8.12 -1.45 -2.20
N HIS A 30 9.35 -1.98 -2.22
CA HIS A 30 10.14 -2.13 -3.46
C HIS A 30 9.55 -3.18 -4.41
N LEU A 31 8.72 -4.10 -3.91
CA LEU A 31 8.09 -5.12 -4.72
C LEU A 31 6.78 -4.61 -5.36
N VAL A 32 6.17 -3.59 -4.77
CA VAL A 32 4.80 -3.16 -5.08
C VAL A 32 4.69 -1.75 -5.66
N GLY A 33 5.81 -1.16 -6.06
CA GLY A 33 5.83 0.06 -6.89
C GLY A 33 6.07 1.37 -6.13
N GLU A 34 6.36 1.28 -4.83
CA GLU A 34 6.63 2.41 -3.94
C GLU A 34 8.06 2.36 -3.36
N GLY A 35 9.05 2.00 -4.17
CA GLY A 35 10.48 1.93 -3.78
C GLY A 35 11.04 3.27 -3.27
N THR A 36 10.39 4.38 -3.64
CA THR A 36 10.55 5.72 -3.04
C THR A 36 9.19 6.42 -3.09
N MET A 37 9.03 7.53 -2.37
CA MET A 37 7.83 8.35 -2.50
C MET A 37 7.73 8.94 -3.91
N GLY A 38 6.71 8.50 -4.66
CA GLY A 38 6.47 8.94 -6.03
C GLY A 38 7.53 8.46 -7.02
N VAL A 39 7.45 8.95 -8.26
CA VAL A 39 8.40 8.58 -9.32
C VAL A 39 9.76 9.25 -9.06
N PRO A 40 10.87 8.49 -8.95
CA PRO A 40 12.19 9.08 -8.78
C PRO A 40 12.62 9.91 -10.00
N THR A 41 13.53 10.86 -9.75
CA THR A 41 14.16 11.70 -10.78
C THR A 41 15.62 11.33 -11.05
N ASP A 42 16.08 10.23 -10.45
CA ASP A 42 17.45 9.70 -10.52
C ASP A 42 17.51 8.43 -11.40
N GLU A 43 18.61 7.67 -11.29
CA GLU A 43 18.86 6.44 -12.06
C GLU A 43 17.82 5.33 -11.84
N ARG A 44 16.98 5.42 -10.82
CA ARG A 44 15.97 4.40 -10.49
C ARG A 44 14.68 4.58 -11.29
N LYS A 45 14.55 5.71 -11.99
CA LYS A 45 13.37 5.99 -12.81
C LYS A 45 13.16 4.91 -13.86
N GLY A 46 11.99 4.29 -13.84
CA GLY A 46 11.62 3.20 -14.75
C GLY A 46 12.12 1.82 -14.32
N LEU A 47 12.82 1.69 -13.19
CA LEU A 47 13.11 0.39 -12.62
C LEU A 47 11.84 -0.25 -12.04
N PRO A 48 11.69 -1.58 -12.10
CA PRO A 48 10.60 -2.27 -11.43
C PRO A 48 10.60 -1.96 -9.93
N GLY A 49 9.46 -1.55 -9.39
CA GLY A 49 9.33 -1.18 -7.98
C GLY A 49 9.39 0.32 -7.73
N TYR A 50 9.68 1.14 -8.74
CA TYR A 50 9.80 2.59 -8.64
C TYR A 50 8.78 3.33 -9.54
N GLU A 51 7.63 2.69 -9.78
CA GLU A 51 6.54 3.22 -10.59
C GLU A 51 5.86 4.44 -9.95
N GLY A 52 5.92 4.59 -8.61
CA GLY A 52 5.29 5.68 -7.86
C GLY A 52 3.79 5.51 -7.65
N TYR A 53 3.29 4.28 -7.79
CA TYR A 53 1.93 3.83 -7.52
C TYR A 53 1.92 2.33 -7.22
N LEU A 54 0.83 1.80 -6.66
CA LEU A 54 0.69 0.36 -6.40
C LEU A 54 0.62 -0.42 -7.73
N ASN A 55 1.62 -1.25 -8.02
CA ASN A 55 1.73 -1.92 -9.31
C ASN A 55 0.85 -3.18 -9.44
N ASP A 56 0.70 -3.69 -10.65
CA ASP A 56 -0.11 -4.88 -10.97
C ASP A 56 0.47 -6.21 -10.44
N ARG A 57 1.63 -6.16 -9.76
CA ARG A 57 2.23 -7.34 -9.11
C ARG A 57 1.74 -7.50 -7.66
N ALA A 58 1.01 -6.51 -7.15
CA ALA A 58 0.43 -6.52 -5.82
C ALA A 58 -1.09 -6.71 -5.89
N LEU A 59 -1.62 -7.66 -5.12
CA LEU A 59 -3.05 -7.69 -4.79
C LEU A 59 -3.26 -6.89 -3.53
N SER A 60 -4.30 -6.05 -3.51
CA SER A 60 -4.72 -5.35 -2.30
C SER A 60 -5.51 -6.30 -1.40
N VAL A 61 -5.35 -6.15 -0.08
CA VAL A 61 -6.19 -6.87 0.90
C VAL A 61 -7.68 -6.60 0.67
N ALA A 62 -8.02 -5.42 0.13
CA ALA A 62 -9.39 -5.08 -0.21
C ALA A 62 -9.91 -5.90 -1.40
N GLN A 63 -9.13 -6.07 -2.47
CA GLN A 63 -9.47 -6.97 -3.58
C GLN A 63 -9.72 -8.39 -3.09
N LEU A 64 -8.81 -8.94 -2.27
CA LEU A 64 -8.96 -10.28 -1.71
C LEU A 64 -10.23 -10.43 -0.85
N LEU A 65 -10.58 -9.41 -0.06
CA LEU A 65 -11.79 -9.41 0.76
C LEU A 65 -13.05 -9.28 -0.10
N LYS A 66 -13.02 -8.45 -1.15
CA LYS A 66 -14.13 -8.29 -2.09
C LYS A 66 -14.42 -9.60 -2.82
N ASP A 67 -13.39 -10.31 -3.28
CA ASP A 67 -13.52 -11.65 -3.87
C ASP A 67 -14.12 -12.67 -2.88
N GLY A 68 -13.84 -12.48 -1.58
CA GLY A 68 -14.45 -13.23 -0.48
C GLY A 68 -15.89 -12.85 -0.14
N GLY A 69 -16.51 -11.92 -0.88
CA GLY A 69 -17.88 -11.45 -0.66
C GLY A 69 -18.04 -10.37 0.40
N TYR A 70 -16.94 -9.75 0.86
CA TYR A 70 -17.00 -8.63 1.79
C TYR A 70 -17.29 -7.32 1.05
N HIS A 71 -18.03 -6.43 1.71
CA HIS A 71 -18.13 -5.05 1.26
C HIS A 71 -16.87 -4.29 1.69
N THR A 72 -16.15 -3.73 0.73
CA THR A 72 -14.99 -2.88 0.96
C THR A 72 -15.36 -1.41 0.76
N TYR A 73 -14.90 -0.55 1.66
CA TYR A 73 -15.17 0.88 1.65
C TYR A 73 -13.92 1.65 2.06
N MET A 74 -13.62 2.74 1.36
CA MET A 74 -12.53 3.65 1.72
C MET A 74 -13.08 5.05 1.97
N ALA A 75 -12.68 5.66 3.08
CA ALA A 75 -12.95 7.07 3.40
C ALA A 75 -11.71 7.69 4.04
N GLY A 76 -11.10 8.67 3.37
CA GLY A 76 -9.82 9.25 3.80
C GLY A 76 -8.91 9.58 2.62
N ALA A 77 -7.64 9.87 2.91
CA ALA A 77 -6.73 10.49 1.96
C ALA A 77 -6.10 9.53 0.93
N GLY A 78 -6.40 9.78 -0.36
CA GLY A 78 -5.46 9.76 -1.49
C GLY A 78 -5.82 8.88 -2.71
N PRO A 79 -5.78 9.40 -3.96
CA PRO A 79 -6.09 8.65 -5.20
C PRO A 79 -5.10 7.52 -5.52
N ASP A 80 -3.86 7.57 -5.00
CA ASP A 80 -2.83 6.52 -5.19
C ASP A 80 -3.30 5.12 -4.75
N LEU A 81 -4.37 5.05 -3.95
CA LEU A 81 -4.97 3.81 -3.46
C LEU A 81 -6.44 3.62 -3.89
N ALA A 82 -7.08 4.65 -4.45
CA ALA A 82 -8.46 4.56 -4.91
C ALA A 82 -8.57 3.65 -6.15
N GLU A 83 -7.55 3.64 -7.01
CA GLU A 83 -7.48 2.75 -8.18
C GLU A 83 -7.29 1.28 -7.77
N ALA A 84 -6.65 1.00 -6.64
CA ALA A 84 -6.47 -0.36 -6.12
C ALA A 84 -7.77 -0.99 -5.56
N ASP A 85 -8.80 -0.18 -5.32
CA ASP A 85 -10.13 -0.58 -4.83
C ASP A 85 -11.22 -0.52 -5.93
N ALA A 86 -10.91 0.03 -7.11
CA ALA A 86 -11.85 0.19 -8.22
C ALA A 86 -12.02 -1.08 -9.08
N ALA A 87 -11.21 -2.12 -8.85
CA ALA A 87 -11.37 -3.46 -9.45
C ALA A 87 -12.36 -4.30 -8.65
#